data_AF-A0A0U5C9Q9-F1
#
_entry.id   AF-A0A0U5C9Q9-F1
#
_cell.length_a   1.000
_cell.length_b   1.000
_cell.length_c   1.000
_cell.angle_alpha   90.00
_cell.angle_beta   90.00
_cell.angle_gamma   90.00
#
_symmetry.space_group_name_H-M   'P 1'
#
loop_
_entity.id
_entity.type
_entity.pdbx_description
1 polymer ?
#
loop_
_entity_poly.entity_id
_entity_poly.type
_entity_poly.pdbx_seq_one_letter_code
_entity_poly.pdbx_strand_id
1 'polypeptide(L)'
;MIWENTWPTARVIEAASWEKFDDATAGEVVDEIEEANDSNDDDRETPGFKQFTILRPLGSFDALLQSDSSSRFLETRSPLEECPPPIALWICHESRMHSLRKYILIQHPDLPERSFYLNPRQDLLWLSCDITDNSDLLKELQESYRNSLASFRNLLVEDIEWEGWNLSSSMVVSILPALQTVVLIADDHEDDNTLIKYSIKEYGEFATRYKAEYSMFCGLGGGGHIISA
;
A
#
# COMPACT_ATOMS: atom_id res chain seq x y z
N MET A 1 -16.43 22.36 -12.33
CA MET A 1 -16.33 21.74 -13.67
C MET A 1 -16.51 20.23 -13.46
N ILE A 2 -17.34 19.48 -14.20
CA ILE A 2 -17.68 18.07 -13.82
C ILE A 2 -16.44 17.16 -13.76
N TRP A 3 -15.37 17.51 -14.46
CA TRP A 3 -14.11 16.76 -14.53
C TRP A 3 -13.27 16.80 -13.24
N GLU A 4 -13.56 17.72 -12.31
CA GLU A 4 -12.83 17.85 -11.03
C GLU A 4 -13.28 16.80 -10.00
N ASN A 5 -14.36 16.07 -10.27
CA ASN A 5 -14.90 15.05 -9.37
C ASN A 5 -14.24 13.68 -9.55
N THR A 6 -13.13 13.58 -10.27
CA THR A 6 -12.30 12.37 -10.27
C THR A 6 -11.43 12.37 -9.02
N TRP A 7 -11.99 11.82 -7.94
CA TRP A 7 -11.41 11.74 -6.57
C TRP A 7 -10.90 13.08 -6.04
N PRO A 8 -11.76 13.86 -5.34
CA PRO A 8 -11.34 15.14 -4.76
C PRO A 8 -10.39 14.98 -3.56
N THR A 9 -10.26 13.76 -3.00
CA THR A 9 -9.51 13.47 -1.77
C THR A 9 -8.32 12.56 -2.03
N ALA A 10 -7.34 12.63 -1.13
CA ALA A 10 -6.19 11.73 -1.11
C ALA A 10 -6.67 10.28 -0.90
N ARG A 11 -6.12 9.34 -1.67
CA ARG A 11 -6.36 7.91 -1.47
C ARG A 11 -5.18 7.28 -0.76
N VAL A 12 -5.49 6.25 0.02
CA VAL A 12 -4.48 5.38 0.60
C VAL A 12 -4.25 4.21 -0.34
N ILE A 13 -3.00 3.93 -0.62
CA ILE A 13 -2.52 2.78 -1.37
C ILE A 13 -1.83 1.87 -0.35
N GLU A 14 -2.33 0.65 -0.18
CA GLU A 14 -1.76 -0.32 0.75
C GLU A 14 -0.95 -1.37 0.00
N ALA A 15 0.02 -1.97 0.70
CA ALA A 15 0.56 -3.27 0.35
C ALA A 15 -0.36 -4.37 0.91
N ALA A 16 -0.68 -5.38 0.09
CA ALA A 16 -1.59 -6.46 0.44
C ALA A 16 -1.09 -7.79 -0.10
N SER A 17 -1.43 -8.89 0.57
CA SER A 17 -1.20 -10.23 0.03
C SER A 17 -2.24 -10.59 -1.02
N TRP A 18 -1.79 -11.25 -2.09
CA TRP A 18 -2.64 -11.74 -3.16
C TRP A 18 -2.26 -13.16 -3.56
N GLU A 19 -3.25 -14.06 -3.60
CA GLU A 19 -3.06 -15.42 -4.08
C GLU A 19 -3.58 -15.55 -5.52
N LYS A 20 -2.77 -16.13 -6.40
CA LYS A 20 -3.19 -16.56 -7.73
C LYS A 20 -3.18 -18.08 -7.78
N PHE A 21 -4.29 -18.65 -8.24
CA PHE A 21 -4.36 -20.06 -8.58
C PHE A 21 -3.70 -20.25 -9.94
N ASP A 22 -2.72 -21.16 -10.02
CA ASP A 22 -2.18 -21.59 -11.30
C ASP A 22 -3.24 -22.42 -12.03
N ASP A 23 -3.92 -21.77 -12.98
CA ASP A 23 -4.95 -22.37 -13.85
C ASP A 23 -4.37 -23.46 -14.79
N ALA A 24 -3.06 -23.70 -14.74
CA ALA A 24 -2.33 -24.62 -15.62
C ALA A 24 -2.52 -26.11 -15.25
N THR A 25 -3.11 -26.43 -14.10
CA THR A 25 -3.40 -27.82 -13.69
C THR A 25 -4.89 -28.20 -13.81
N ALA A 26 -5.75 -27.32 -14.34
CA ALA A 26 -7.16 -27.63 -14.62
C ALA A 26 -7.37 -28.41 -15.94
N GLY A 27 -6.38 -29.20 -16.37
CA GLY A 27 -6.43 -30.05 -17.55
C GLY A 27 -6.41 -31.54 -17.17
N GLU A 28 -7.47 -32.25 -17.54
CA GLU A 28 -7.64 -33.71 -17.50
C GLU A 28 -7.80 -34.38 -16.13
N VAL A 29 -9.02 -34.28 -15.58
CA VAL A 29 -9.59 -35.41 -14.83
C VAL A 29 -10.06 -36.43 -15.85
N VAL A 30 -9.20 -37.37 -16.22
CA VAL A 30 -9.62 -38.60 -16.91
C VAL A 30 -9.90 -39.64 -15.83
N ASP A 31 -11.17 -40.02 -15.70
CA ASP A 31 -11.61 -41.15 -14.89
C ASP A 31 -10.98 -42.45 -15.43
N GLU A 32 -9.89 -42.91 -14.83
CA GLU A 32 -9.47 -44.31 -14.93
C GLU A 32 -9.25 -44.90 -13.53
N ILE A 33 -10.20 -45.73 -13.13
CA ILE A 33 -10.11 -46.62 -11.98
C ILE A 33 -9.24 -47.81 -12.39
N GLU A 34 -8.00 -47.94 -11.89
CA GLU A 34 -7.35 -49.26 -11.73
C GLU A 34 -6.44 -49.34 -10.50
N GLU A 35 -6.86 -50.25 -9.61
CA GLU A 35 -6.15 -51.15 -8.70
C GLU A 35 -4.73 -50.84 -8.15
N ALA A 36 -4.70 -50.77 -6.82
CA ALA A 36 -3.63 -51.08 -5.87
C ALA A 36 -2.26 -51.53 -6.44
N ASN A 37 -1.23 -50.71 -6.19
CA ASN A 37 0.10 -51.23 -5.90
C ASN A 37 0.92 -50.32 -4.98
N ASP A 38 1.78 -51.02 -4.26
CA ASP A 38 2.65 -50.68 -3.14
C ASP A 38 3.70 -49.60 -3.46
N SER A 39 4.03 -48.81 -2.43
CA SER A 39 5.17 -47.87 -2.33
C SER A 39 5.41 -46.89 -3.48
N ASN A 40 5.16 -45.59 -3.26
CA ASN A 40 6.02 -44.48 -3.73
C ASN A 40 5.55 -43.14 -3.14
N ASP A 41 6.52 -42.28 -2.89
CA ASP A 41 6.44 -40.97 -2.27
C ASP A 41 5.21 -40.16 -2.73
N ASP A 42 4.37 -39.80 -1.77
CA ASP A 42 3.17 -38.97 -1.96
C ASP A 42 3.61 -37.49 -2.12
N ASP A 43 4.40 -37.20 -3.15
CA ASP A 43 4.61 -35.85 -3.71
C ASP A 43 3.35 -35.47 -4.50
N ARG A 44 2.20 -35.42 -3.81
CA ARG A 44 1.05 -34.70 -4.34
C ARG A 44 1.43 -33.24 -4.35
N GLU A 45 1.93 -32.76 -5.49
CA GLU A 45 2.03 -31.34 -5.82
C GLU A 45 0.64 -30.74 -5.60
N THR A 46 0.46 -30.19 -4.40
CA THR A 46 -0.71 -29.39 -4.06
C THR A 46 -0.72 -28.27 -5.10
N PRO A 47 -1.86 -27.99 -5.79
CA PRO A 47 -1.90 -27.00 -6.86
C PRO A 47 -1.15 -25.75 -6.42
N GLY A 48 -0.14 -25.36 -7.19
CA GLY A 48 0.81 -24.32 -6.81
C GLY A 48 0.08 -23.00 -6.55
N PHE A 49 -0.10 -22.65 -5.28
CA PHE A 49 -0.57 -21.33 -4.90
C PHE A 49 0.63 -20.40 -4.98
N LYS A 50 0.61 -19.47 -5.92
CA LYS A 50 1.60 -18.38 -5.93
C LYS A 50 1.03 -17.20 -5.16
N GLN A 51 1.67 -16.88 -4.04
CA GLN A 51 1.39 -15.69 -3.25
C GLN A 51 2.24 -14.53 -3.77
N PHE A 52 1.64 -13.34 -3.78
CA PHE A 52 2.25 -12.10 -4.25
C PHE A 52 2.00 -10.98 -3.24
N THR A 53 2.96 -10.10 -3.08
CA THR A 53 2.80 -8.81 -2.41
C THR A 53 2.41 -7.75 -3.45
N ILE A 54 1.19 -7.25 -3.40
CA ILE A 54 0.66 -6.27 -4.36
C ILE A 54 0.45 -4.90 -3.75
N LEU A 55 0.52 -3.85 -4.57
CA LEU A 55 -0.02 -2.53 -4.23
C LEU A 55 -1.45 -2.44 -4.72
N ARG A 56 -2.35 -1.90 -3.91
CA ARG A 56 -3.73 -1.63 -4.34
C ARG A 56 -4.32 -0.39 -3.65
N PRO A 57 -5.29 0.29 -4.29
CA PRO A 57 -6.07 1.31 -3.60
C PRO A 57 -6.87 0.68 -2.46
N LEU A 58 -6.73 1.26 -1.27
CA LEU A 58 -7.44 0.87 -0.07
C LEU A 58 -8.77 1.63 0.05
N GLY A 59 -8.74 2.94 -0.17
CA GLY A 59 -9.88 3.82 0.05
C GLY A 59 -9.47 5.28 0.10
N SER A 60 -10.42 6.15 0.42
CA SER A 60 -10.09 7.53 0.80
C SER A 60 -9.35 7.57 2.14
N PHE A 61 -8.53 8.61 2.35
CA PHE A 61 -7.89 8.84 3.64
C PHE A 61 -8.90 8.97 4.78
N ASP A 62 -10.04 9.63 4.53
CA ASP A 62 -11.12 9.78 5.52
C ASP A 62 -11.74 8.43 5.91
N ALA A 63 -11.87 7.50 4.97
CA ALA A 63 -12.37 6.15 5.25
C ALA A 63 -11.40 5.34 6.11
N LEU A 64 -10.09 5.50 5.89
CA LEU A 64 -9.07 4.89 6.74
C LEU A 64 -9.18 5.43 8.18
N LEU A 65 -9.25 6.75 8.36
CA LEU A 65 -9.37 7.37 9.69
C LEU A 65 -10.66 7.01 10.45
N GLN A 66 -11.68 6.52 9.74
CA GLN A 66 -12.92 6.03 10.34
C GLN A 66 -12.90 4.52 10.60
N SER A 67 -11.89 3.83 10.10
CA SER A 67 -11.69 2.39 10.30
C SER A 67 -10.68 2.13 11.41
N ASP A 68 -10.77 0.95 12.01
CA ASP A 68 -9.78 0.46 12.96
C ASP A 68 -8.57 -0.09 12.18
N SER A 69 -7.55 0.73 11.94
CA SER A 69 -6.37 0.36 11.14
C SER A 69 -5.55 -0.73 11.81
N SER A 70 -5.53 -0.78 13.14
CA SER A 70 -4.83 -1.80 13.95
C SER A 70 -5.29 -3.23 13.64
N SER A 71 -6.53 -3.39 13.19
CA SER A 71 -7.13 -4.69 12.87
C SER A 71 -6.84 -5.17 11.44
N ARG A 72 -6.10 -4.37 10.64
CA ARG A 72 -5.93 -4.60 9.22
C ARG A 72 -4.61 -5.29 8.89
N PHE A 73 -4.69 -6.61 8.79
CA PHE A 73 -3.56 -7.46 8.41
C PHE A 73 -3.35 -7.51 6.90
N LEU A 74 -2.15 -7.90 6.50
CA LEU A 74 -1.73 -8.06 5.11
C LEU A 74 -2.67 -8.96 4.28
N GLU A 75 -3.28 -9.98 4.89
CA GLU A 75 -4.19 -10.93 4.23
C GLU A 75 -5.60 -10.38 4.00
N THR A 76 -5.93 -9.20 4.54
CA THR A 76 -7.25 -8.59 4.35
C THR A 76 -7.51 -8.42 2.86
N ARG A 77 -8.56 -9.04 2.30
CA ARG A 77 -8.77 -9.08 0.84
C ARG A 77 -9.55 -7.90 0.29
N SER A 78 -10.42 -7.30 1.07
CA SER A 78 -11.34 -6.24 0.62
C SER A 78 -10.80 -4.85 0.95
N PRO A 79 -10.75 -3.91 -0.02
CA PRO A 79 -10.51 -2.50 0.28
C PRO A 79 -11.61 -1.94 1.21
N LEU A 80 -11.35 -0.81 1.86
CA LEU A 80 -12.35 -0.09 2.65
C LEU A 80 -13.43 0.51 1.73
N GLU A 81 -13.01 1.01 0.58
CA GLU A 81 -13.88 1.63 -0.42
C GLU A 81 -13.44 1.24 -1.82
N GLU A 82 -14.42 1.06 -2.73
CA GLU A 82 -14.09 0.94 -4.14
C GLU A 82 -13.49 2.25 -4.66
N CYS A 83 -12.35 2.14 -5.34
CA CYS A 83 -11.64 3.29 -5.90
C CYS A 83 -11.51 3.18 -7.43
N PRO A 84 -12.62 3.33 -8.21
CA PRO A 84 -12.57 3.32 -9.66
C PRO A 84 -11.56 4.33 -10.24
N PRO A 85 -11.03 4.04 -11.45
CA PRO A 85 -10.13 4.95 -12.14
C PRO A 85 -10.81 6.30 -12.45
N PRO A 86 -10.03 7.40 -12.58
CA PRO A 86 -10.57 8.71 -12.92
C PRO A 86 -11.51 8.67 -14.14
N ILE A 87 -12.76 9.12 -13.97
CA ILE A 87 -13.78 9.21 -15.03
C ILE A 87 -13.25 9.96 -16.27
N ALA A 88 -12.38 10.95 -16.05
CA ALA A 88 -11.73 11.72 -17.11
C ALA A 88 -10.93 10.90 -18.12
N LEU A 89 -10.54 9.66 -17.80
CA LEU A 89 -9.91 8.73 -18.73
C LEU A 89 -10.88 8.18 -19.80
N TRP A 90 -12.19 8.26 -19.55
CA TRP A 90 -13.24 7.63 -20.37
C TRP A 90 -14.05 8.61 -21.23
N ILE A 91 -13.85 9.92 -21.07
CA ILE A 91 -14.71 10.95 -21.68
C ILE A 91 -14.29 11.29 -23.11
N CYS A 92 -13.15 11.95 -23.27
CA CYS A 92 -12.60 12.34 -24.56
C CYS A 92 -11.08 12.33 -24.51
N HIS A 93 -10.45 12.49 -25.67
CA HIS A 93 -8.99 12.43 -25.80
C HIS A 93 -8.30 13.52 -24.96
N GLU A 94 -8.82 14.75 -24.98
CA GLU A 94 -8.26 15.89 -24.25
C GLU A 94 -8.30 15.67 -22.74
N SER A 95 -9.44 15.22 -22.20
CA SER A 95 -9.58 14.93 -20.77
C SER A 95 -8.67 13.79 -20.33
N ARG A 96 -8.53 12.75 -21.17
CA ARG A 96 -7.61 11.64 -20.91
C ARG A 96 -6.16 12.13 -20.87
N MET A 97 -5.73 12.88 -21.88
CA MET A 97 -4.37 13.44 -21.94
C MET A 97 -4.09 14.39 -20.79
N HIS A 98 -5.07 15.19 -20.36
CA HIS A 98 -4.93 16.05 -19.19
C HIS A 98 -4.76 15.24 -17.90
N SER A 99 -5.55 14.17 -17.73
CA SER A 99 -5.50 13.30 -16.55
C SER A 99 -4.18 12.53 -16.47
N LEU A 100 -3.71 11.97 -17.58
CA LEU A 100 -2.45 11.23 -17.65
C LEU A 100 -1.19 12.09 -17.43
N ARG A 101 -1.32 13.43 -17.36
CA ARG A 101 -0.22 14.31 -16.89
C ARG A 101 -0.09 14.34 -15.37
N LYS A 102 -1.15 13.96 -14.65
CA LYS A 102 -1.21 13.99 -13.18
C LYS A 102 -1.05 12.60 -12.58
N TYR A 103 -1.57 11.59 -13.26
CA TYR A 103 -1.61 10.22 -12.79
C TYR A 103 -0.58 9.34 -13.50
N ILE A 104 -0.04 8.36 -12.77
CA ILE A 104 0.89 7.34 -13.25
C ILE A 104 0.19 5.99 -13.15
N LEU A 105 0.32 5.15 -14.17
CA LEU A 105 -0.17 3.77 -14.10
C LEU A 105 0.78 2.93 -13.26
N ILE A 106 0.27 2.32 -12.20
CA ILE A 106 0.95 1.31 -11.38
C ILE A 106 0.43 -0.05 -11.83
N GLN A 107 1.34 -0.98 -12.08
CA GLN A 107 1.01 -2.31 -12.57
C GLN A 107 2.00 -3.32 -11.99
N HIS A 108 1.48 -4.43 -11.46
CA HIS A 108 2.28 -5.57 -11.06
C HIS A 108 2.75 -6.34 -12.31
N PRO A 109 4.00 -6.79 -12.39
CA PRO A 109 4.53 -7.48 -13.58
C PRO A 109 3.75 -8.77 -13.91
N ASP A 110 3.40 -9.57 -12.89
CA ASP A 110 2.70 -10.85 -13.06
C ASP A 110 1.16 -10.75 -12.97
N LEU A 111 0.63 -9.57 -12.59
CA LEU A 111 -0.80 -9.34 -12.33
C LEU A 111 -1.28 -8.03 -13.00
N PRO A 112 -1.27 -7.96 -14.36
CA PRO A 112 -1.69 -6.76 -15.09
C PRO A 112 -3.12 -6.29 -14.77
N GLU A 113 -4.00 -7.23 -14.42
CA GLU A 113 -5.39 -7.00 -14.00
C GLU A 113 -5.50 -6.24 -12.67
N ARG A 114 -4.42 -6.18 -11.88
CA ARG A 114 -4.33 -5.42 -10.62
C ARG A 114 -3.71 -4.04 -10.79
N SER A 115 -3.79 -3.47 -12.00
CA SER A 115 -3.30 -2.13 -12.26
C SER A 115 -4.23 -1.03 -11.75
N PHE A 116 -3.65 0.10 -11.34
CA PHE A 116 -4.38 1.29 -10.91
C PHE A 116 -3.61 2.56 -11.24
N TYR A 117 -4.29 3.70 -11.21
CA TYR A 117 -3.67 5.00 -11.40
C TYR A 117 -3.30 5.63 -10.06
N LEU A 118 -2.05 6.03 -9.89
CA LEU A 118 -1.50 6.76 -8.74
C LEU A 118 -1.41 8.25 -9.05
N ASN A 119 -1.75 9.11 -8.11
CA ASN A 119 -1.44 10.54 -8.12
C ASN A 119 -0.28 10.82 -7.15
N PRO A 120 0.97 10.94 -7.63
CA PRO A 120 2.17 11.12 -6.80
C PRO A 120 2.12 12.29 -5.83
N ARG A 121 1.27 13.29 -6.09
CA ARG A 121 1.20 14.52 -5.30
C ARG A 121 0.20 14.43 -4.15
N GLN A 122 -0.76 13.51 -4.22
CA GLN A 122 -1.89 13.46 -3.30
C GLN A 122 -2.05 12.11 -2.63
N ASP A 123 -1.84 11.01 -3.35
CA ASP A 123 -2.02 9.68 -2.79
C ASP A 123 -0.92 9.36 -1.77
N LEU A 124 -1.30 8.53 -0.80
CA LEU A 124 -0.50 8.12 0.36
C LEU A 124 -0.18 6.64 0.22
N LEU A 125 1.09 6.27 0.34
CA LEU A 125 1.47 4.86 0.51
C LEU A 125 1.34 4.52 1.99
N TRP A 126 0.67 3.42 2.31
CA TRP A 126 0.67 2.84 3.65
C TRP A 126 1.26 1.43 3.58
N LEU A 127 2.24 1.16 4.44
CA LEU A 127 2.86 -0.15 4.59
C LEU A 127 2.59 -0.57 6.03
N SER A 128 1.86 -1.67 6.24
CA SER A 128 1.59 -2.21 7.57
C SER A 128 2.86 -2.76 8.22
N CYS A 129 2.86 -2.88 9.54
CA CYS A 129 3.84 -3.62 10.34
C CYS A 129 4.31 -4.93 9.68
N ASP A 130 3.37 -5.74 9.19
CA ASP A 130 3.65 -7.04 8.55
C ASP A 130 4.65 -6.92 7.39
N ILE A 131 4.56 -5.82 6.63
CA ILE A 131 5.48 -5.51 5.53
C ILE A 131 6.75 -4.90 6.06
N THR A 132 6.67 -3.89 6.94
CA THR A 132 7.85 -3.13 7.36
C THR A 132 8.83 -3.97 8.18
N ASP A 133 8.33 -4.96 8.93
CA ASP A 133 9.13 -5.87 9.75
C ASP A 133 9.68 -7.06 8.96
N ASN A 134 9.12 -7.33 7.77
CA ASN A 134 9.53 -8.45 6.93
C ASN A 134 10.39 -7.99 5.75
N SER A 135 11.71 -8.16 5.90
CA SER A 135 12.67 -7.77 4.85
C SER A 135 12.47 -8.47 3.51
N ASP A 136 11.90 -9.68 3.50
CA ASP A 136 11.71 -10.43 2.26
C ASP A 136 10.48 -9.92 1.49
N LEU A 137 9.40 -9.55 2.19
CA LEU A 137 8.25 -8.88 1.58
C LEU A 137 8.62 -7.49 1.02
N LEU A 138 9.46 -6.73 1.73
CA LEU A 138 9.97 -5.46 1.21
C LEU A 138 10.84 -5.63 -0.03
N LYS A 139 11.68 -6.68 -0.09
CA LYS A 139 12.47 -7.00 -1.30
C LYS A 139 11.56 -7.39 -2.45
N GLU A 140 10.59 -8.27 -2.21
CA GLU A 140 9.61 -8.67 -3.24
C GLU A 140 8.87 -7.45 -3.79
N LEU A 141 8.40 -6.56 -2.91
CA LEU A 141 7.75 -5.31 -3.30
C LEU A 141 8.69 -4.41 -4.10
N GLN A 142 9.96 -4.28 -3.67
CA GLN A 142 10.96 -3.50 -4.37
C GLN A 142 11.28 -4.07 -5.76
N GLU A 143 11.34 -5.39 -5.91
CA GLU A 143 11.60 -6.06 -7.17
C GLU A 143 10.42 -5.90 -8.12
N SER A 144 9.19 -6.11 -7.62
CA SER A 144 7.96 -6.05 -8.41
C SER A 144 7.58 -4.62 -8.81
N TYR A 145 7.83 -3.64 -7.94
CA TYR A 145 7.37 -2.26 -8.12
C TYR A 145 8.49 -1.21 -8.17
N ARG A 146 9.76 -1.58 -8.40
CA ARG A 146 10.92 -0.67 -8.35
C ARG A 146 10.66 0.72 -8.94
N ASN A 147 10.14 0.78 -10.16
CA ASN A 147 9.89 2.04 -10.87
C ASN A 147 8.68 2.80 -10.30
N SER A 148 7.66 2.06 -9.88
CA SER A 148 6.44 2.56 -9.27
C SER A 148 6.70 3.17 -7.89
N LEU A 149 7.52 2.51 -7.06
CA LEU A 149 7.91 2.97 -5.72
C LEU A 149 8.64 4.32 -5.76
N ALA A 150 9.45 4.54 -6.79
CA ALA A 150 10.11 5.83 -7.03
C ALA A 150 9.13 6.98 -7.36
N SER A 151 7.83 6.71 -7.51
CA SER A 151 6.80 7.72 -7.73
C SER A 151 6.06 8.14 -6.47
N PHE A 152 6.17 7.38 -5.37
CA PHE A 152 5.50 7.73 -4.12
C PHE A 152 6.26 8.83 -3.40
N ARG A 153 5.53 9.91 -3.07
CA ARG A 153 6.07 11.07 -2.37
C ARG A 153 5.54 11.23 -0.96
N ASN A 154 4.40 10.61 -0.67
CA ASN A 154 3.75 10.70 0.61
C ASN A 154 3.66 9.28 1.19
N LEU A 155 4.21 9.10 2.38
CA LEU A 155 4.13 7.87 3.17
C LEU A 155 3.24 8.13 4.37
N LEU A 156 2.33 7.20 4.63
CA LEU A 156 1.48 7.15 5.79
C LEU A 156 2.05 6.13 6.76
N VAL A 157 2.24 6.53 8.01
CA VAL A 157 2.84 5.70 9.06
C VAL A 157 2.05 5.90 10.34
N GLU A 158 1.85 4.84 11.10
CA GLU A 158 1.30 4.96 12.47
C GLU A 158 2.39 5.49 13.41
N ASP A 159 2.03 6.30 14.38
CA ASP A 159 2.98 6.90 15.31
C ASP A 159 3.78 5.86 16.12
N ILE A 160 3.12 4.80 16.57
CA ILE A 160 3.75 3.66 17.27
C ILE A 160 4.81 3.00 16.38
N GLU A 161 4.50 2.78 15.09
CA GLU A 161 5.44 2.23 14.13
C GLU A 161 6.64 3.17 13.93
N TRP A 162 6.35 4.47 13.78
CA TRP A 162 7.37 5.48 13.55
C TRP A 162 8.42 5.54 14.67
N GLU A 163 7.99 5.44 15.94
CA GLU A 163 8.90 5.41 17.09
C GLU A 163 9.83 4.19 17.08
N GLY A 164 9.37 3.07 16.53
CA GLY A 164 10.16 1.84 16.40
C GLY A 164 11.19 1.87 15.27
N TRP A 165 11.06 2.78 14.30
CA TRP A 165 11.92 2.78 13.11
C TRP A 165 13.32 3.29 13.42
N ASN A 166 14.32 2.41 13.23
CA ASN A 166 15.69 2.86 13.14
C ASN A 166 15.93 3.54 11.78
N LEU A 167 15.77 4.87 11.79
CA LEU A 167 15.82 5.74 10.60
C LEU A 167 17.11 5.62 9.78
N SER A 168 18.22 5.17 10.39
CA SER A 168 19.51 5.01 9.71
C SER A 168 19.63 3.70 8.93
N SER A 169 18.78 2.71 9.24
CA SER A 169 18.85 1.35 8.67
C SER A 169 17.52 0.86 8.09
N SER A 170 16.47 1.68 8.10
CA SER A 170 15.15 1.26 7.63
C SER A 170 15.15 1.03 6.12
N MET A 171 14.86 -0.21 5.75
CA MET A 171 14.76 -0.62 4.35
C MET A 171 13.61 0.11 3.63
N VAL A 172 12.54 0.47 4.36
CA VAL A 172 11.39 1.23 3.82
C VAL A 172 11.83 2.54 3.16
N VAL A 173 12.78 3.24 3.74
CA VAL A 173 13.32 4.50 3.19
C VAL A 173 14.06 4.25 1.90
N SER A 174 14.85 3.17 1.86
CA SER A 174 15.68 2.83 0.70
C SER A 174 14.86 2.49 -0.55
N ILE A 175 13.63 1.98 -0.37
CA ILE A 175 12.74 1.64 -1.49
C ILE A 175 11.91 2.84 -1.98
N LEU A 176 11.88 3.97 -1.24
CA LEU A 176 11.10 5.17 -1.55
C LEU A 176 12.00 6.40 -1.83
N PRO A 177 12.77 6.41 -2.93
CA PRO A 177 13.75 7.47 -3.19
C PRO A 177 13.15 8.85 -3.47
N ALA A 178 11.84 8.94 -3.74
CA ALA A 178 11.12 10.19 -4.00
C ALA A 178 10.27 10.66 -2.82
N LEU A 179 10.41 10.03 -1.64
CA LEU A 179 9.67 10.39 -0.43
C LEU A 179 9.94 11.85 -0.05
N GLN A 180 8.87 12.61 0.19
CA GLN A 180 8.90 14.04 0.53
C GLN A 180 8.10 14.35 1.79
N THR A 181 6.98 13.65 1.97
CA THR A 181 6.04 13.87 3.06
C THR A 181 5.86 12.57 3.83
N VAL A 182 5.94 12.65 5.15
CA VAL A 182 5.47 11.59 6.05
C VAL A 182 4.24 12.11 6.77
N VAL A 183 3.15 11.36 6.66
CA VAL A 183 1.90 11.62 7.36
C VAL A 183 1.83 10.63 8.51
N LEU A 184 1.71 11.16 9.73
CA LEU A 184 1.59 10.35 10.95
C LEU A 184 0.13 10.28 11.36
N ILE A 185 -0.38 9.06 11.56
CA ILE A 185 -1.66 8.79 12.21
C ILE A 185 -1.36 8.43 13.65
N ALA A 186 -2.04 9.08 14.58
CA ALA A 186 -2.01 8.65 15.97
C ALA A 186 -3.01 7.52 16.18
N ASP A 187 -2.55 6.37 16.64
CA ASP A 187 -3.41 5.21 16.96
C ASP A 187 -3.50 4.96 18.47
N ASP A 188 -3.61 6.05 19.23
CA ASP A 188 -3.74 5.98 20.68
C ASP A 188 -5.16 5.61 21.08
N HIS A 189 -5.27 4.61 21.94
CA HIS A 189 -6.54 4.13 22.49
C HIS A 189 -6.58 4.38 24.00
N GLU A 190 -7.74 4.78 24.53
CA GLU A 190 -7.99 4.72 25.97
C GLU A 190 -8.05 3.26 26.45
N ASP A 191 -7.99 3.05 27.77
CA ASP A 191 -8.08 1.71 28.40
C ASP A 191 -9.37 0.93 28.02
N ASP A 192 -10.41 1.63 27.55
CA ASP A 192 -11.66 1.06 27.09
C ASP A 192 -11.72 0.80 25.57
N ASN A 193 -10.56 0.93 24.88
CA ASN A 193 -10.41 0.76 23.44
C ASN A 193 -11.12 1.84 22.61
N THR A 194 -11.43 3.00 23.20
CA THR A 194 -11.90 4.18 22.47
C THR A 194 -10.71 4.92 21.86
N LEU A 195 -10.76 5.20 20.55
CA LEU A 195 -9.74 5.98 19.85
C LEU A 195 -9.64 7.40 20.43
N ILE A 196 -8.45 7.78 20.88
CA ILE A 196 -8.15 9.11 21.40
C ILE A 196 -8.08 10.08 20.22
N LYS A 197 -8.96 11.09 20.24
CA LYS A 197 -8.95 12.17 19.26
C LYS A 197 -8.16 13.35 19.81
N TYR A 198 -7.01 13.61 19.22
CA TYR A 198 -6.21 14.76 19.55
C TYR A 198 -6.81 16.06 18.99
N SER A 199 -6.61 17.16 19.70
CA SER A 199 -6.90 18.48 19.19
C SER A 199 -5.86 18.89 18.12
N ILE A 200 -6.23 19.81 17.23
CA ILE A 200 -5.32 20.39 16.22
C ILE A 200 -4.03 20.92 16.85
N LYS A 201 -4.10 21.42 18.10
CA LYS A 201 -2.94 21.93 18.81
C LYS A 201 -1.97 20.80 19.20
N GLU A 202 -2.50 19.69 19.71
CA GLU A 202 -1.71 18.51 20.09
C GLU A 202 -1.05 17.88 18.87
N TYR A 203 -1.78 17.72 17.75
CA TYR A 203 -1.19 17.31 16.47
C TYR A 203 -0.08 18.26 16.00
N GLY A 204 -0.22 19.57 16.23
CA GLY A 204 0.85 20.55 15.93
C GLY A 204 2.10 20.37 16.82
N GLU A 205 1.91 19.97 18.08
CA GLU A 205 3.00 19.66 19.02
C GLU A 205 3.71 18.36 18.60
N PHE A 206 2.96 17.30 18.24
CA PHE A 206 3.51 16.05 17.68
C PHE A 206 4.29 16.29 16.39
N ALA A 207 3.70 17.01 15.43
CA ALA A 207 4.38 17.34 14.18
C ALA A 207 5.68 18.12 14.42
N THR A 208 5.70 19.01 15.42
CA THR A 208 6.92 19.75 15.80
C THR A 208 7.98 18.85 16.44
N ARG A 209 7.57 17.90 17.30
CA ARG A 209 8.46 16.92 17.91
C ARG A 209 9.12 16.04 16.85
N TYR A 210 8.34 15.44 15.96
CA TYR A 210 8.85 14.56 14.91
C TYR A 210 9.59 15.32 13.79
N LYS A 211 9.34 16.62 13.60
CA LYS A 211 10.07 17.45 12.62
C LYS A 211 11.58 17.43 12.84
N ALA A 212 12.04 17.40 14.08
CA ALA A 212 13.48 17.32 14.38
C ALA A 212 14.07 15.98 13.92
N GLU A 213 13.37 14.88 14.19
CA GLU A 213 13.76 13.52 13.79
C GLU A 213 13.73 13.35 12.27
N TYR A 214 12.73 13.91 11.60
CA TYR A 214 12.64 13.89 10.14
C TYR A 214 13.64 14.81 9.44
N SER A 215 14.01 15.93 10.05
CA SER A 215 15.09 16.78 9.50
C SER A 215 16.43 16.02 9.49
N MET A 216 16.61 15.09 10.43
CA MET A 216 17.73 14.15 10.45
C MET A 216 17.60 13.06 9.36
N PHE A 217 16.37 12.63 9.05
CA PHE A 217 16.03 11.68 7.99
C PHE A 217 16.31 12.19 6.57
N CYS A 218 15.96 13.43 6.23
CA CYS A 218 16.09 13.98 4.88
C CYS A 218 17.47 14.59 4.53
N GLY A 219 18.49 14.37 5.37
CA GLY A 219 19.90 14.74 5.14
C GLY A 219 20.16 15.84 4.10
N LEU A 220 20.13 17.10 4.52
CA LEU A 220 20.67 18.26 3.76
C LEU A 220 20.19 18.37 2.29
N GLY A 221 18.90 18.66 2.07
CA GLY A 221 18.48 19.27 0.79
C GLY A 221 17.02 19.17 0.39
N GLY A 222 16.25 18.24 0.97
CA GLY A 222 14.83 18.09 0.68
C GLY A 222 13.96 18.85 1.67
N GLY A 223 13.23 19.86 1.22
CA GLY A 223 12.18 20.52 2.01
C GLY A 223 10.98 19.61 2.22
N GLY A 224 11.15 18.55 3.00
CA GLY A 224 10.06 17.65 3.36
C GLY A 224 9.26 18.16 4.55
N HIS A 225 8.00 17.76 4.62
CA HIS A 225 7.03 18.20 5.62
C HIS A 225 6.47 16.98 6.36
N ILE A 226 6.35 17.07 7.69
CA ILE A 226 5.51 16.16 8.46
C ILE A 226 4.15 16.82 8.64
N ILE A 227 3.10 16.04 8.39
CA ILE A 227 1.73 16.41 8.69
C ILE A 227 1.20 15.36 9.66
N SER A 228 0.69 15.79 10.80
CA SER A 228 0.01 14.92 11.76
C SER A 228 -1.49 15.09 11.51
N ALA A 229 -2.20 13.97 11.39
CA ALA A 229 -3.61 13.92 11.02
C ALA A 229 -4.43 13.14 12.05
#